data_AF-A0A969JSC2-F1
#
_entry.id   AF-A0A969JSC2-F1
#
_cell.length_a   1.000
_cell.length_b   1.000
_cell.length_c   1.000
_cell.angle_alpha   90.00
_cell.angle_beta   90.00
_cell.angle_gamma   90.00
#
_symmetry.space_group_name_H-M   'P 1'
#
loop_
_entity.id
_entity.type
_entity.pdbx_description
1 polymer ?
#
loop_
_entity_poly.entity_id
_entity_poly.type
_entity_poly.pdbx_seq_one_letter_code
_entity_poly.pdbx_strand_id
1 'polypeptide(L)'
;MSVDPISTDSAALDAEHQVQTGLVMALRQAVEEHRPTSEVDDILDRLTSYTDAHFMAEQLLMRLKAYPYYEAHQLEHDRLMGKVREMEQRYRAGEVQLTLDTADSLKNLLLNHTQGADKALSEHLGKQS
;
A
#
# COMPACT_ATOMS: atom_id res chain seq x y z
N MET A 1 -11.44 -26.26 24.65
CA MET A 1 -11.02 -24.87 24.37
C MET A 1 -11.48 -24.59 22.96
N SER A 2 -12.50 -23.74 22.79
CA SER A 2 -12.87 -23.28 21.46
C SER A 2 -11.70 -22.45 20.95
N VAL A 3 -11.08 -22.90 19.86
CA VAL A 3 -10.21 -22.03 19.07
C VAL A 3 -11.14 -21.01 18.42
N ASP A 4 -10.96 -19.74 18.76
CA ASP A 4 -11.60 -18.64 18.06
C ASP A 4 -11.31 -18.80 16.56
N PRO A 5 -12.28 -18.55 15.66
CA PRO A 5 -12.04 -18.64 14.23
C PRO A 5 -10.90 -17.66 13.90
N ILE A 6 -9.78 -18.24 13.47
CA ILE A 6 -8.60 -17.51 13.01
C ILE A 6 -9.09 -16.54 11.94
N SER A 7 -8.77 -15.27 12.16
CA SER A 7 -9.03 -14.13 11.28
C SER A 7 -9.10 -14.57 9.83
N THR A 8 -10.29 -14.44 9.22
CA THR A 8 -10.52 -14.72 7.80
C THR A 8 -9.56 -13.85 6.99
N ASP A 9 -9.04 -14.37 5.87
CA ASP A 9 -8.01 -13.71 5.04
C ASP A 9 -8.28 -12.20 4.80
N SER A 10 -9.56 -11.81 4.72
CA SER A 10 -10.04 -10.43 4.63
C SER A 10 -9.65 -9.52 5.82
N ALA A 11 -9.82 -9.98 7.07
CA ALA A 11 -9.52 -9.15 8.25
C ALA A 11 -8.00 -8.96 8.45
N ALA A 12 -7.18 -9.91 7.98
CA ALA A 12 -5.74 -9.74 7.93
C ALA A 12 -5.34 -8.66 6.89
N LEU A 13 -5.93 -8.70 5.69
CA LEU A 13 -5.72 -7.68 4.66
C LEU A 13 -6.12 -6.29 5.16
N ASP A 14 -7.27 -6.15 5.82
CA ASP A 14 -7.72 -4.87 6.39
C ASP A 14 -6.71 -4.29 7.40
N ALA A 15 -6.07 -5.14 8.21
CA ALA A 15 -5.03 -4.70 9.14
C ALA A 15 -3.76 -4.26 8.41
N GLU A 16 -3.37 -4.93 7.32
CA GLU A 16 -2.24 -4.52 6.50
C GLU A 16 -2.48 -3.17 5.81
N HIS A 17 -3.68 -2.97 5.25
CA HIS A 17 -4.06 -1.68 4.64
C HIS A 17 -4.05 -0.52 5.64
N GLN A 18 -4.41 -0.76 6.90
CA GLN A 18 -4.33 0.26 7.96
C GLN A 18 -2.89 0.70 8.22
N VAL A 19 -1.93 -0.22 8.21
CA VAL A 19 -0.50 0.10 8.36
C VAL A 19 -0.02 0.93 7.17
N GLN A 20 -0.34 0.51 5.95
CA GLN A 20 0.05 1.21 4.74
C GLN A 20 -0.55 2.62 4.65
N THR A 21 -1.83 2.76 5.00
CA THR A 21 -2.52 4.06 5.10
C THR A 21 -1.87 4.94 6.17
N GLY A 22 -1.49 4.38 7.32
CA GLY A 22 -0.77 5.09 8.36
C GLY A 22 0.58 5.65 7.87
N LEU A 23 1.33 4.87 7.10
CA LEU A 23 2.62 5.29 6.54
C LEU A 23 2.47 6.44 5.55
N VAL A 24 1.48 6.40 4.65
CA VAL A 24 1.29 7.49 3.69
C VAL A 24 0.76 8.77 4.35
N MET A 25 -0.06 8.63 5.41
CA MET A 25 -0.48 9.78 6.22
C MET A 25 0.72 10.39 6.98
N ALA A 26 1.60 9.56 7.55
CA ALA A 26 2.81 10.02 8.21
C ALA A 26 3.75 10.75 7.23
N LEU A 27 3.91 10.25 6.00
CA LEU A 27 4.71 10.92 4.96
C LEU A 27 4.16 12.31 4.65
N ARG A 28 2.83 12.39 4.43
CA ARG A 28 2.16 13.67 4.17
C ARG A 28 2.35 14.66 5.33
N GLN A 29 2.17 14.20 6.56
CA GLN A 29 2.35 15.04 7.74
C GLN A 29 3.80 15.52 7.88
N ALA A 30 4.78 14.64 7.66
CA ALA A 30 6.20 15.00 7.74
C ALA A 30 6.57 16.10 6.73
N VAL A 31 6.01 16.03 5.52
CA VAL A 31 6.15 17.06 4.49
C VAL A 31 5.47 18.37 4.89
N GLU A 32 4.23 18.31 5.38
CA GLU A 32 3.46 19.49 5.83
C GLU A 32 4.17 20.24 6.98
N GLU A 33 4.71 19.49 7.93
CA GLU A 33 5.40 20.04 9.10
C GLU A 33 6.88 20.38 8.84
N HIS A 34 7.37 20.21 7.61
CA HIS A 34 8.77 20.45 7.23
C HIS A 34 9.75 19.71 8.14
N ARG A 35 9.44 18.43 8.43
CA ARG A 35 10.28 17.56 9.26
C ARG A 35 11.67 17.37 8.63
N PRO A 36 12.69 17.03 9.45
CA PRO A 36 14.04 16.79 8.93
C PRO A 36 14.05 15.73 7.83
N THR A 37 14.93 15.90 6.84
CA THR A 37 15.08 14.98 5.70
C THR A 37 15.25 13.52 6.14
N SER A 38 16.00 13.27 7.21
CA SER A 38 16.17 11.90 7.74
C SER A 38 14.87 11.24 8.19
N GLU A 39 13.93 12.01 8.76
CA GLU A 39 12.63 11.49 9.17
C GLU A 39 11.74 11.19 7.96
N VAL A 40 11.80 12.06 6.93
CA VAL A 40 11.10 11.84 5.65
C VAL A 40 11.64 10.60 4.94
N ASP A 41 12.96 10.45 4.88
CA ASP A 41 13.65 9.29 4.30
C ASP A 41 13.21 7.99 5.00
N ASP A 42 13.25 7.95 6.34
CA ASP A 42 12.85 6.77 7.11
C ASP A 42 11.39 6.37 6.86
N ILE A 43 10.48 7.34 6.76
CA ILE A 43 9.06 7.08 6.45
C ILE A 43 8.92 6.55 5.02
N LEU A 44 9.63 7.15 4.06
CA LEU A 44 9.58 6.76 2.66
C LEU A 44 10.11 5.33 2.46
N ASP A 45 11.23 4.98 3.09
CA ASP A 45 11.79 3.62 3.06
C ASP A 45 10.81 2.57 3.60
N ARG A 46 10.15 2.89 4.71
CA ARG A 46 9.13 2.04 5.31
C ARG A 46 7.91 1.92 4.41
N LEU A 47 7.44 3.01 3.81
CA LEU A 47 6.31 3.00 2.88
C LEU A 47 6.60 2.14 1.65
N THR A 48 7.75 2.32 1.01
CA THR A 48 8.17 1.56 -0.18
C THR A 48 8.29 0.07 0.17
N SER A 49 9.01 -0.27 1.23
CA SER A 49 9.25 -1.67 1.63
C SER A 49 7.97 -2.38 2.04
N TYR A 50 7.11 -1.71 2.82
CA TYR A 50 5.85 -2.28 3.26
C TYR A 50 4.87 -2.49 2.10
N THR A 51 4.76 -1.51 1.18
CA THR A 51 3.91 -1.64 -0.01
C THR A 51 4.35 -2.79 -0.90
N ASP A 52 5.65 -2.97 -1.14
CA ASP A 52 6.17 -4.07 -1.94
C ASP A 52 5.85 -5.43 -1.29
N ALA A 53 6.10 -5.57 0.02
CA ALA A 53 5.81 -6.80 0.76
C ALA A 53 4.31 -7.13 0.78
N HIS A 54 3.45 -6.13 1.00
CA HIS A 54 2.00 -6.28 0.99
C HIS A 54 1.50 -6.76 -0.37
N PHE A 55 1.92 -6.11 -1.46
CA PHE A 55 1.53 -6.53 -2.82
C PHE A 55 2.02 -7.94 -3.16
N MET A 56 3.21 -8.34 -2.72
CA MET A 56 3.68 -9.71 -2.89
C MET A 56 2.80 -10.72 -2.14
N ALA A 57 2.40 -10.42 -0.91
CA ALA A 57 1.54 -11.27 -0.09
C ALA A 57 0.14 -11.41 -0.71
N GLU A 58 -0.46 -10.30 -1.13
CA GLU A 58 -1.78 -10.29 -1.75
C GLU A 58 -1.77 -11.01 -3.11
N GLN A 59 -0.73 -10.82 -3.94
CA GLN A 59 -0.59 -11.56 -5.19
C GLN A 59 -0.46 -13.07 -4.99
N LEU A 60 0.25 -13.50 -3.95
CA LEU A 60 0.32 -14.92 -3.58
C LEU A 60 -1.06 -15.44 -3.17
N LEU A 61 -1.78 -14.69 -2.32
CA LEU A 61 -3.13 -15.03 -1.87
C LEU A 61 -4.12 -15.12 -3.04
N MET A 62 -4.12 -14.13 -3.93
CA MET A 62 -4.96 -14.12 -5.13
C MET A 62 -4.74 -15.37 -5.99
N ARG A 63 -3.48 -15.79 -6.20
CA ARG A 63 -3.15 -17.03 -6.92
C ARG A 63 -3.64 -18.27 -6.20
N LEU A 64 -3.42 -18.37 -4.89
CA LEU A 64 -3.87 -19.50 -4.06
C LEU A 64 -5.40 -19.68 -4.08
N LYS A 65 -6.13 -18.58 -4.16
CA LYS A 65 -7.60 -18.55 -4.17
C LYS A 65 -8.21 -18.54 -5.57
N ALA A 66 -7.37 -18.65 -6.60
CA ALA A 66 -7.77 -18.56 -8.01
C ALA A 66 -8.64 -17.32 -8.30
N TYR A 67 -8.25 -16.17 -7.76
CA TYR A 67 -8.99 -14.93 -7.91
C TYR A 67 -9.09 -14.53 -9.39
N PRO A 68 -10.32 -14.39 -9.95
CA PRO A 68 -10.50 -14.25 -11.40
C PRO A 68 -9.97 -12.94 -11.99
N TYR A 69 -9.71 -11.92 -11.16
CA TYR A 69 -9.22 -10.61 -11.59
C TYR A 69 -7.73 -10.38 -11.27
N TYR A 70 -6.98 -11.46 -10.98
CA TYR A 70 -5.57 -11.40 -10.59
C TYR A 70 -4.70 -10.53 -11.53
N GLU A 71 -4.78 -10.73 -12.84
CA GLU A 71 -3.92 -10.01 -13.79
C GLU A 71 -4.16 -8.49 -13.76
N ALA A 72 -5.42 -8.08 -13.62
CA ALA A 72 -5.78 -6.67 -13.54
C ALA A 72 -5.26 -6.05 -12.24
N HIS A 73 -5.44 -6.74 -11.11
CA HIS A 73 -4.98 -6.29 -9.79
C HIS A 73 -3.45 -6.21 -9.72
N GLN A 74 -2.74 -7.25 -10.21
CA GLN A 74 -1.28 -7.23 -10.31
C GLN A 74 -0.78 -6.02 -11.13
N LEU A 75 -1.43 -5.70 -12.24
CA LEU A 75 -1.04 -4.56 -13.06
C LEU A 75 -1.24 -3.22 -12.32
N GLU A 76 -2.22 -3.12 -11.44
CA GLU A 76 -2.36 -1.96 -10.55
C GLU A 76 -1.21 -1.87 -9.55
N HIS A 77 -0.82 -2.99 -8.93
CA HIS A 77 0.36 -3.06 -8.06
C HIS A 77 1.63 -2.58 -8.77
N ASP A 78 1.90 -3.11 -9.96
CA ASP A 78 3.10 -2.78 -10.73
C ASP A 78 3.14 -1.29 -11.08
N ARG A 79 1.99 -0.70 -11.45
CA ARG A 79 1.87 0.73 -11.75
C ARG A 79 2.06 1.59 -10.51
N LEU A 80 1.48 1.20 -9.39
CA LEU A 80 1.58 1.95 -8.14
C LEU A 80 3.02 1.92 -7.64
N MET A 81 3.65 0.74 -7.58
CA MET A 81 5.06 0.62 -7.17
C MET A 81 6.03 1.32 -8.13
N GLY A 82 5.75 1.30 -9.42
CA GLY A 82 6.51 2.08 -10.39
C GLY A 82 6.53 3.57 -10.04
N LYS A 83 5.37 4.15 -9.72
CA LYS A 83 5.27 5.56 -9.31
C LYS A 83 5.97 5.86 -8.00
N VAL A 84 5.84 4.98 -7.00
CA VAL A 84 6.52 5.14 -5.70
C VAL A 84 8.04 5.15 -5.89
N ARG A 85 8.58 4.17 -6.62
CA ARG A 85 10.02 4.03 -6.87
C ARG A 85 10.57 5.16 -7.73
N GLU A 86 9.85 5.59 -8.77
CA GLU A 86 10.26 6.72 -9.61
C GLU A 86 10.34 8.02 -8.78
N MET A 87 9.32 8.28 -7.96
CA MET A 87 9.29 9.45 -7.09
C MET A 87 10.44 9.42 -6.07
N GLU A 88 10.64 8.28 -5.41
CA GLU A 88 11.72 8.09 -4.45
C GLU A 88 13.10 8.31 -5.11
N GLN A 89 13.34 7.71 -6.28
CA GLN A 89 14.59 7.87 -7.01
C GLN A 89 14.89 9.34 -7.31
N ARG A 90 13.91 10.06 -7.88
CA ARG A 90 14.08 11.47 -8.26
C ARG A 90 14.26 12.37 -7.05
N TYR A 91 13.56 12.07 -5.94
CA TYR A 91 13.72 12.78 -4.68
C TYR A 91 15.13 12.61 -4.11
N ARG A 92 15.61 11.36 -4.02
CA ARG A 92 16.96 11.04 -3.52
C ARG A 92 18.07 11.59 -4.42
N ALA A 93 17.82 11.73 -5.71
CA ALA A 93 18.73 12.39 -6.66
C ALA A 93 18.75 13.92 -6.54
N GLY A 94 17.85 14.52 -5.73
CA GLY A 94 17.70 15.97 -5.62
C GLY A 94 17.06 16.62 -6.84
N GLU A 95 16.50 15.83 -7.77
CA GLU A 95 15.83 16.31 -8.98
C GLU A 95 14.45 16.91 -8.68
N VAL A 96 13.81 16.44 -7.61
CA VAL A 96 12.52 16.93 -7.13
C VAL A 96 12.54 17.11 -5.62
N GLN A 97 11.74 18.06 -5.14
CA GLN A 97 11.40 18.16 -3.72
C GLN A 97 10.12 17.37 -3.46
N LEU A 98 10.03 16.76 -2.29
CA LEU A 98 8.79 16.13 -1.85
C LEU A 98 7.83 17.23 -1.40
N THR A 99 6.81 17.50 -2.21
CA THR A 99 5.79 18.52 -1.94
C THR A 99 4.54 17.92 -1.31
N LEU A 100 3.71 18.77 -0.70
CA LEU A 100 2.41 18.34 -0.19
C LEU A 100 1.54 17.72 -1.29
N ASP A 101 1.55 18.29 -2.50
CA ASP A 101 0.85 17.75 -3.67
C ASP A 101 1.35 16.35 -4.06
N THR A 102 2.66 16.10 -3.94
CA THR A 102 3.26 14.78 -4.22
C THR A 102 2.81 13.77 -3.18
N ALA A 103 2.88 14.13 -1.89
CA ALA A 103 2.41 13.28 -0.81
C ALA A 103 0.90 13.00 -0.88
N ASP A 104 0.09 14.01 -1.23
CA ASP A 104 -1.35 13.86 -1.43
C ASP A 104 -1.66 12.98 -2.65
N SER A 105 -0.86 13.06 -3.72
CA SER A 105 -0.99 12.18 -4.88
C SER A 105 -0.72 10.71 -4.52
N LEU A 106 0.32 10.44 -3.73
CA LEU A 106 0.63 9.08 -3.25
C LEU A 106 -0.46 8.55 -2.33
N LYS A 107 -0.93 9.38 -1.39
CA LYS A 107 -2.05 9.07 -0.51
C LYS A 107 -3.29 8.68 -1.33
N ASN A 108 -3.66 9.50 -2.31
CA ASN A 108 -4.83 9.24 -3.14
C ASN A 108 -4.67 7.98 -3.99
N LEU A 109 -3.48 7.71 -4.53
CA LEU A 109 -3.21 6.47 -5.28
C LEU A 109 -3.42 5.23 -4.42
N LEU A 110 -2.86 5.20 -3.21
CA LEU A 110 -3.03 4.08 -2.27
C LEU A 110 -4.48 3.94 -1.80
N LEU A 111 -5.12 5.03 -1.38
CA LEU A 111 -6.51 4.97 -0.90
C LEU A 111 -7.48 4.51 -1.99
N ASN A 112 -7.29 4.95 -3.24
CA ASN A 112 -8.14 4.52 -4.35
C ASN A 112 -7.96 3.03 -4.66
N HIS A 113 -6.74 2.52 -4.55
CA HIS A 113 -6.44 1.10 -4.72
C HIS A 113 -7.12 0.26 -3.63
N THR A 114 -6.92 0.62 -2.37
CA THR A 114 -7.54 -0.07 -1.22
C THR A 114 -9.06 -0.03 -1.23
N GLN A 115 -9.66 1.10 -1.60
CA GLN A 115 -11.13 1.21 -1.68
C GLN A 115 -11.72 0.55 -2.94
N GLY A 116 -10.88 0.23 -3.93
CA GLY A 116 -11.26 -0.35 -5.20
C GLY A 116 -10.91 -1.83 -5.29
N ALA A 117 -9.68 -2.12 -5.73
CA ALA A 117 -9.20 -3.46 -6.02
C ALA A 117 -9.15 -4.34 -4.76
N ASP A 118 -8.55 -3.86 -3.68
CA ASP A 118 -8.36 -4.65 -2.45
C ASP A 118 -9.70 -4.94 -1.78
N LYS A 119 -10.62 -3.96 -1.79
CA LYS A 119 -11.99 -4.18 -1.34
C LYS A 119 -12.71 -5.27 -2.15
N ALA A 120 -12.55 -5.27 -3.48
CA ALA A 120 -13.14 -6.29 -4.33
C ALA A 120 -12.54 -7.69 -4.06
N LEU A 121 -11.25 -7.77 -3.72
CA LEU A 121 -10.61 -9.00 -3.25
C LEU A 121 -11.20 -9.44 -1.90
N SER A 122 -11.23 -8.58 -0.89
CA SER A 122 -11.76 -8.88 0.45
C SER A 122 -13.22 -9.39 0.38
N GLU A 123 -14.06 -8.77 -0.44
CA GLU A 123 -15.43 -9.23 -0.69
C GLU A 123 -15.50 -10.61 -1.35
N HIS A 124 -14.57 -10.93 -2.25
CA HIS A 124 -14.48 -12.24 -2.88
C HIS A 124 -14.06 -13.31 -1.88
N LEU A 125 -13.05 -13.03 -1.05
CA LEU A 125 -12.55 -13.94 -0.01
C LEU A 125 -13.61 -14.21 1.06
N GLY A 126 -14.37 -13.19 1.46
CA GLY A 126 -15.48 -13.34 2.41
C GLY A 126 -16.62 -14.22 1.91
N LYS A 127 -16.81 -14.38 0.58
CA LYS A 127 -17.80 -15.29 -0.02
C LYS A 127 -17.31 -16.74 -0.11
N GLN A 128 -16.00 -16.97 0.01
CA GLN A 128 -15.39 -18.30 0.01
C GLN A 128 -15.19 -18.87 1.44
N SER A 129 -15.58 -18.11 2.47
CA SER A 129 -15.42 -18.45 3.89
C SER A 129 -16.61 -19.23 4.45
#